data_AF-A0A661A192-F1
#
_entry.id   AF-A0A661A192-F1
#
_cell.length_a   1.000
_cell.length_b   1.000
_cell.length_c   1.000
_cell.angle_alpha   90.00
_cell.angle_beta   90.00
_cell.angle_gamma   90.00
#
_symmetry.space_group_name_H-M   'P 1'
#
loop_
_entity.id
_entity.type
_entity.pdbx_description
1 polymer ?
#
loop_
_entity_poly.entity_id
_entity_poly.type
_entity_poly.pdbx_seq_one_letter_code
_entity_poly.pdbx_strand_id
1 'polypeptide(L)'
;MILLVFFYSLGEVVQLYDQAEYQKVILVSDSLLVDSTERAKYEVDIRTYRAFSFVALGDTSSAKREFKQILKISPSYDLNPAFVSPKIIEVFKIAKSEFIEEKEIARKSLPPPLWKSVLLPGTYQNWKKLEKKSRFFRASSIITGSALVVTVVSTEVLHRIYLSKTNQNEIDRWYNYYNLSYKARNTILLTTGIIFTLNLLDVLLTE
;
A
#
# COMPACT_ATOMS: atom_id res chain seq x y z
N MET A 1 49.09 29.93 1.34
CA MET A 1 47.68 30.06 1.76
C MET A 1 47.15 28.67 2.02
N ILE A 2 47.20 28.21 3.27
CA ILE A 2 46.71 26.88 3.64
C ILE A 2 45.18 26.98 3.68
N LEU A 3 44.52 26.27 2.78
CA LEU A 3 43.06 26.11 2.81
C LEU A 3 42.75 25.17 3.98
N LEU A 4 42.39 25.75 5.13
CA LEU A 4 41.86 25.01 6.27
C LEU A 4 40.46 24.52 5.88
N VAL A 5 40.36 23.26 5.47
CA VAL A 5 39.08 22.56 5.34
C VAL A 5 38.66 22.16 6.74
N PHE A 6 37.72 22.90 7.33
CA PHE A 6 37.13 22.53 8.61
C PHE A 6 36.20 21.34 8.41
N PHE A 7 36.48 20.23 9.09
CA PHE A 7 35.60 19.07 9.13
C PHE A 7 34.53 19.29 10.19
N TYR A 8 33.34 19.71 9.77
CA TYR A 8 32.18 19.81 10.65
C TYR A 8 31.77 18.41 11.18
N SER A 9 31.19 18.36 12.38
CA SER A 9 30.68 17.12 13.02
C SER A 9 29.30 17.31 13.65
N LEU A 10 28.61 16.22 13.99
CA LEU A 10 27.36 16.28 14.77
C LEU A 10 27.56 17.05 16.09
N GLY A 11 28.70 16.87 16.77
CA GLY A 11 28.97 17.57 18.03
C GLY A 11 28.97 19.09 17.89
N GLU A 12 29.42 19.60 16.75
CA GLU A 12 29.40 21.03 16.45
C GLU A 12 27.98 21.55 16.20
N VAL A 13 27.14 20.77 15.52
CA VAL A 13 25.71 21.09 15.32
C VAL A 13 25.00 21.21 16.69
N VAL A 14 25.27 20.27 17.60
CA VAL A 14 24.72 20.29 18.96
C VAL A 14 25.20 21.51 19.73
N GLN A 15 26.50 21.79 19.71
CA GLN A 15 27.08 22.93 20.40
C GLN A 15 26.51 24.27 19.91
N LEU A 16 26.38 24.45 18.60
CA LEU A 16 25.78 25.64 18.02
C LEU A 16 24.31 25.78 18.41
N TYR A 17 23.57 24.67 18.45
CA TYR A 17 22.18 24.68 18.90
C TYR A 17 22.06 25.09 20.36
N ASP A 18 22.90 24.54 21.24
CA ASP A 18 22.92 24.86 22.67
C ASP A 18 23.33 26.32 22.94
N GLN A 19 24.12 26.92 22.04
CA GLN A 19 24.48 28.34 22.04
C GLN A 19 23.40 29.25 21.42
N ALA A 20 22.25 28.70 21.02
CA ALA A 20 21.17 29.40 20.32
C ALA A 20 21.58 30.02 18.96
N GLU A 21 22.64 29.51 18.35
CA GLU A 21 23.16 29.94 17.05
C GLU A 21 22.44 29.23 15.89
N TYR A 22 21.11 29.33 15.87
CA TYR A 22 20.23 28.54 15.00
C TYR A 22 20.52 28.72 13.50
N GLN A 23 20.88 29.92 13.07
CA GLN A 23 21.28 30.16 11.67
C GLN A 23 22.56 29.40 11.32
N LYS A 24 23.53 29.34 12.24
CA LYS A 24 24.78 28.58 12.04
C LYS A 24 24.51 27.08 12.03
N VAL A 25 23.60 26.58 12.88
CA VAL A 25 23.15 25.18 12.86
C VAL A 25 22.68 24.80 11.45
N ILE A 26 21.86 25.64 10.83
CA ILE A 26 21.34 25.40 9.47
C ILE A 26 22.49 25.35 8.45
N LEU A 27 23.37 26.36 8.45
CA LEU A 27 24.49 26.43 7.50
C LEU A 27 25.46 25.24 7.64
N VAL A 28 25.83 24.88 8.87
CA VAL A 28 26.72 23.75 9.14
C VAL A 28 26.05 22.45 8.73
N SER A 29 24.77 22.27 9.07
CA SER A 29 24.02 21.07 8.70
C SER A 29 23.90 20.88 7.19
N ASP A 30 23.84 21.96 6.38
CA ASP A 30 23.85 21.86 4.91
C ASP A 30 25.13 21.17 4.41
N SER A 31 26.29 21.60 4.91
CA SER A 31 27.56 20.98 4.53
C SER A 31 27.66 19.51 4.93
N LEU A 32 27.08 19.15 6.09
CA LEU A 32 27.11 17.79 6.62
C LEU A 32 26.18 16.82 5.90
N LEU A 33 25.05 17.32 5.38
CA LEU A 33 24.04 16.49 4.71
C LEU A 33 24.37 16.23 3.23
N VAL A 34 25.36 16.92 2.66
CA VAL A 34 25.83 16.72 1.28
C VAL A 34 26.86 15.59 1.17
N ASP A 35 27.62 15.30 2.23
CA ASP A 35 28.74 14.35 2.21
C ASP A 35 28.33 12.99 2.82
N SER A 36 28.12 11.98 1.95
CA SER A 36 27.23 10.84 2.23
C SER A 36 27.88 9.58 2.80
N THR A 37 29.20 9.47 2.87
CA THR A 37 29.84 8.15 3.04
C THR A 37 30.12 7.75 4.50
N GLU A 38 30.38 8.67 5.41
CA GLU A 38 30.54 8.35 6.86
C GLU A 38 29.45 8.97 7.76
N ARG A 39 28.75 10.01 7.28
CA ARG A 39 27.83 10.81 8.10
C ARG A 39 26.37 10.38 8.04
N ALA A 40 26.02 9.44 7.16
CA ALA A 40 24.66 8.87 7.05
C ALA A 40 24.15 8.32 8.41
N LYS A 41 25.06 7.84 9.27
CA LYS A 41 24.73 7.35 10.62
C LYS A 41 24.10 8.43 11.51
N TYR A 42 24.47 9.70 11.33
CA TYR A 42 24.01 10.82 12.17
C TYR A 42 22.99 11.70 11.46
N GLU A 43 22.52 11.31 10.27
CA GLU A 43 21.65 12.14 9.45
C GLU A 43 20.36 12.53 10.20
N VAL A 44 19.75 11.58 10.91
CA VAL A 44 18.53 11.83 11.69
C VAL A 44 18.76 12.87 12.78
N ASP A 45 19.89 12.78 13.51
CA ASP A 45 20.22 13.71 14.58
C ASP A 45 20.51 15.11 14.03
N ILE A 46 21.32 15.20 12.96
CA ILE A 46 21.63 16.47 12.29
C ILE A 46 20.35 17.16 11.81
N ARG A 47 19.48 16.42 11.13
CA ARG A 47 18.18 16.93 10.66
C ARG A 47 17.27 17.34 11.83
N THR A 48 17.35 16.66 12.97
CA THR A 48 16.56 16.98 14.16
C THR A 48 16.95 18.35 14.71
N TYR A 49 18.24 18.59 14.95
CA TYR A 49 18.73 19.91 15.41
C TYR A 49 18.49 21.01 14.38
N ARG A 50 18.57 20.69 13.09
CA ARG A 50 18.20 21.60 12.01
C ARG A 50 16.71 21.96 12.04
N ALA A 51 15.83 20.97 12.21
CA ALA A 51 14.39 21.19 12.34
C ALA A 51 14.06 22.03 13.57
N PHE A 52 14.69 21.75 14.71
CA PHE A 52 14.50 22.52 15.94
C PHE A 52 14.93 23.98 15.77
N SER A 53 16.07 24.21 15.11
CA SER A 53 16.56 25.54 14.74
C SER A 53 15.56 26.29 13.87
N PHE A 54 14.98 25.64 12.85
CA PHE A 54 13.93 26.24 12.03
C PHE A 54 12.68 26.63 12.85
N VAL A 55 12.25 25.80 13.81
CA VAL A 55 11.12 26.13 14.71
C VAL A 55 11.45 27.32 15.61
N ALA A 56 12.68 27.38 16.13
CA ALA A 56 13.16 28.50 16.95
C ALA A 56 13.15 29.81 16.16
N LEU A 57 13.51 29.77 14.88
CA LEU A 57 13.46 30.90 13.95
C LEU A 57 12.07 31.23 13.40
N GLY A 58 11.05 30.44 13.73
CA GLY A 58 9.69 30.64 13.25
C GLY A 58 9.43 30.13 11.82
N ASP A 59 10.41 29.51 11.17
CA ASP A 59 10.26 28.89 9.85
C ASP A 59 9.69 27.47 10.00
N THR A 60 8.39 27.41 10.27
CA THR A 60 7.66 26.15 10.42
C THR A 60 7.65 25.33 9.14
N SER A 61 7.67 25.97 7.97
CA SER A 61 7.67 25.29 6.67
C SER A 61 8.95 24.48 6.46
N SER A 62 10.11 25.07 6.73
CA SER A 62 11.40 24.37 6.63
C SER A 62 11.53 23.29 7.70
N ALA A 63 11.08 23.54 8.93
CA ALA A 63 11.05 22.53 9.99
C ALA A 63 10.24 21.30 9.59
N LYS A 64 9.02 21.49 9.06
CA LYS A 64 8.18 20.39 8.57
C LYS A 64 8.88 19.59 7.47
N ARG A 65 9.59 20.24 6.54
CA ARG A 65 10.35 19.53 5.50
C ARG A 65 11.43 18.64 6.11
N GLU A 66 12.20 19.12 7.07
CA GLU A 66 13.22 18.30 7.74
C GLU A 66 12.61 17.12 8.50
N PHE A 67 11.51 17.35 9.25
CA PHE A 67 10.79 16.26 9.91
C PHE A 67 10.28 15.20 8.93
N LYS A 68 9.78 15.60 7.76
CA LYS A 68 9.39 14.66 6.71
C LYS A 68 10.58 13.86 6.17
N GLN A 69 11.77 14.47 6.03
CA GLN A 69 12.98 13.72 5.63
C GLN A 69 13.38 12.72 6.72
N ILE A 70 13.31 13.10 7.99
CA ILE A 70 13.54 12.18 9.11
C ILE A 70 12.58 10.98 9.03
N LEU A 71 11.28 11.22 8.80
CA LEU A 71 10.27 10.15 8.70
C LEU A 71 10.44 9.25 7.47
N LYS A 72 11.11 9.71 6.41
CA LYS A 72 11.50 8.85 5.27
C LYS A 72 12.62 7.87 5.66
N ILE A 73 13.57 8.32 6.47
CA ILE A 73 14.72 7.52 6.93
C ILE A 73 14.30 6.58 8.07
N SER A 74 13.56 7.12 9.05
CA SER A 74 13.09 6.41 10.23
C SER A 74 11.58 6.63 10.41
N PRO A 75 10.72 5.76 9.81
CA PRO A 75 9.27 5.92 9.86
C PRO A 75 8.65 5.85 11.27
N SER A 76 9.34 5.20 12.22
CA SER A 76 8.93 5.09 13.61
C SER A 76 9.46 6.21 14.50
N TYR A 77 10.15 7.20 13.94
CA TYR A 77 10.70 8.32 14.70
C TYR A 77 9.60 9.05 15.48
N ASP A 78 9.94 9.41 16.73
CA ASP A 78 9.10 10.19 17.60
C ASP A 78 9.94 11.08 18.51
N LEU A 79 9.37 12.20 18.91
CA LEU A 79 10.00 13.15 19.81
C LEU A 79 9.55 12.89 21.23
N ASN A 80 10.49 12.90 22.19
CA ASN A 80 10.16 12.76 23.60
C ASN A 80 9.69 14.10 24.18
N PRO A 81 8.40 14.24 24.59
CA PRO A 81 7.87 15.49 25.11
C PRO A 81 8.52 15.95 26.43
N ALA A 82 9.19 15.06 27.16
CA ALA A 82 9.91 15.41 28.39
C ALA A 82 11.17 16.27 28.12
N PHE A 83 11.72 16.22 26.91
CA PHE A 83 12.99 16.87 26.55
C PHE A 83 12.86 17.87 25.39
N VAL A 84 11.68 17.98 24.78
CA VAL A 84 11.45 18.80 23.59
C VAL A 84 10.31 19.78 23.85
N SER A 85 10.51 21.04 23.44
CA SER A 85 9.53 22.09 23.71
C SER A 85 8.16 21.81 23.06
N PRO A 86 7.04 22.22 23.68
CA PRO A 86 5.70 22.00 23.13
C PRO A 86 5.52 22.50 21.69
N LYS A 87 6.14 23.64 21.34
CA LYS A 87 6.08 24.22 20.00
C LYS A 87 6.72 23.31 18.95
N ILE A 88 7.87 22.71 19.26
CA ILE A 88 8.54 21.77 18.35
C ILE A 88 7.69 20.50 18.19
N ILE A 89 7.14 19.98 19.28
CA ILE A 89 6.24 18.81 19.25
C ILE A 89 5.03 19.06 18.35
N GLU A 90 4.42 20.24 18.43
CA GLU A 90 3.28 20.62 17.60
C GLU A 90 3.64 20.61 16.10
N VAL A 91 4.74 21.27 15.73
CA VAL A 91 5.22 21.30 14.33
C VAL A 91 5.54 19.90 13.82
N PHE A 92 6.17 19.05 14.65
CA PHE A 92 6.46 17.66 14.28
C PHE A 92 5.18 16.84 14.07
N LYS A 93 4.18 16.96 14.94
CA LYS A 93 2.89 16.26 14.79
C LYS A 93 2.19 16.65 13.49
N ILE A 94 2.19 17.94 13.14
CA ILE A 94 1.66 18.41 11.86
C ILE A 94 2.44 17.80 10.69
N ALA A 95 3.77 17.85 10.73
CA ALA A 95 4.62 17.26 9.69
C ALA A 95 4.36 15.76 9.51
N LYS A 96 4.20 15.02 10.61
CA LYS A 96 3.91 13.58 10.63
C LYS A 96 2.54 13.27 10.04
N SER A 97 1.52 14.07 10.37
CA SER A 97 0.19 13.95 9.76
C SER A 97 0.24 14.18 8.25
N GLU A 98 0.87 15.27 7.80
CA GLU A 98 1.02 15.59 6.38
C GLU A 98 1.81 14.49 5.64
N PHE A 99 2.87 13.95 6.24
CA PHE A 99 3.66 12.86 5.66
C PHE A 99 2.83 11.59 5.43
N ILE A 100 2.00 11.22 6.42
CA ILE A 100 1.13 10.05 6.32
C ILE A 100 0.09 10.26 5.22
N GLU A 101 -0.51 11.45 5.14
CA GLU A 101 -1.46 11.79 4.10
C GLU A 101 -0.83 11.75 2.70
N GLU A 102 0.35 12.38 2.52
CA GLU A 102 1.12 12.34 1.27
C GLU A 102 1.42 10.89 0.85
N LYS A 103 1.81 10.03 1.80
CA LYS A 103 2.10 8.62 1.54
C LYS A 103 0.84 7.84 1.15
N GLU A 104 -0.31 8.11 1.78
CA GLU A 104 -1.57 7.47 1.44
C GLU A 104 -2.11 7.93 0.07
N ILE A 105 -1.95 9.21 -0.28
CA ILE A 105 -2.26 9.72 -1.62
C ILE A 105 -1.37 9.04 -2.67
N ALA A 106 -0.05 9.00 -2.43
CA ALA A 106 0.90 8.32 -3.32
C ALA A 106 0.63 6.81 -3.43
N ARG A 107 0.14 6.17 -2.36
CA ARG A 107 -0.24 4.75 -2.39
C ARG A 107 -1.51 4.53 -3.23
N LYS A 108 -2.49 5.42 -3.13
CA LYS A 108 -3.75 5.33 -3.91
C LYS A 108 -3.55 5.61 -5.40
N SER A 109 -2.53 6.40 -5.77
CA SER A 109 -2.18 6.66 -7.16
C SER A 109 -1.43 5.50 -7.83
N LEU A 110 -0.96 4.51 -7.07
CA LEU A 110 -0.40 3.28 -7.64
C LEU A 110 -1.52 2.32 -8.07
N PRO A 111 -1.36 1.61 -9.20
CA PRO A 111 -2.30 0.57 -9.59
C PRO A 111 -2.36 -0.52 -8.51
N PRO A 112 -3.53 -1.14 -8.28
CA PRO A 112 -3.62 -2.28 -7.37
C PRO A 112 -2.76 -3.44 -7.90
N PRO A 113 -2.15 -4.23 -7.01
CA PRO A 113 -1.32 -5.36 -7.46
C PRO A 113 -2.17 -6.38 -8.23
N LEU A 114 -1.60 -6.97 -9.28
CA LEU A 114 -2.29 -7.84 -10.24
C LEU A 114 -3.07 -8.99 -9.59
N TRP A 115 -2.55 -9.57 -8.49
CA TRP A 115 -3.22 -10.66 -7.78
C TRP A 115 -4.63 -10.28 -7.28
N LYS A 116 -4.89 -9.00 -6.97
CA LYS A 116 -6.24 -8.53 -6.59
C LYS A 116 -7.22 -8.67 -7.75
N SER A 117 -6.78 -8.44 -8.99
CA SER A 117 -7.60 -8.61 -10.18
C SER A 117 -7.81 -10.08 -10.55
N VAL A 118 -6.89 -10.96 -10.16
CA VAL A 118 -7.05 -12.42 -10.30
C VAL A 118 -8.14 -12.93 -9.36
N LEU A 119 -8.12 -12.51 -8.09
CA LEU A 119 -9.09 -12.97 -7.09
C LEU A 119 -10.44 -12.26 -7.18
N LEU A 120 -10.43 -10.97 -7.49
CA LEU A 120 -11.61 -10.10 -7.52
C LEU A 120 -11.68 -9.37 -8.87
N PRO A 121 -12.22 -10.04 -9.91
CA PRO A 121 -12.42 -9.42 -11.22
C PRO A 121 -13.15 -8.07 -11.14
N GLY A 122 -12.73 -7.11 -11.96
CA GLY A 122 -13.25 -5.74 -11.96
C GLY A 122 -12.57 -4.77 -10.98
N THR A 123 -11.63 -5.23 -10.13
CA THR A 123 -10.92 -4.36 -9.16
C THR A 123 -10.04 -3.32 -9.85
N TYR A 124 -9.29 -3.71 -10.87
CA TYR A 124 -8.43 -2.80 -11.63
C TYR A 124 -9.23 -1.77 -12.43
N GLN A 125 -10.29 -2.21 -13.10
CA GLN A 125 -11.20 -1.35 -13.86
C GLN A 125 -11.85 -0.31 -12.94
N ASN A 126 -12.19 -0.70 -11.70
CA ASN A 126 -12.68 0.24 -10.70
C ASN A 126 -11.64 1.30 -10.34
N TRP A 127 -10.37 0.92 -10.19
CA TRP A 127 -9.26 1.86 -9.93
C TRP A 127 -9.05 2.84 -11.11
N LYS A 128 -9.10 2.36 -12.36
CA LYS A 128 -9.11 3.21 -13.58
C LYS A 128 -10.43 3.99 -13.80
N LYS A 129 -11.40 3.92 -12.87
CA LYS A 129 -12.73 4.55 -12.97
C LYS A 129 -13.57 4.09 -14.18
N LEU A 130 -13.34 2.87 -14.67
CA LEU A 130 -14.09 2.22 -15.74
C LEU A 130 -15.31 1.47 -15.18
N GLU A 131 -16.31 2.20 -14.71
CA GLU A 131 -17.44 1.66 -13.92
C GLU A 131 -18.26 0.59 -14.64
N LYS A 132 -18.50 0.73 -15.96
CA LYS A 132 -19.26 -0.27 -16.72
C LYS A 132 -18.54 -1.61 -16.78
N LYS A 133 -17.25 -1.61 -17.12
CA LYS A 133 -16.41 -2.82 -17.15
C LYS A 133 -16.26 -3.43 -15.76
N SER A 134 -16.01 -2.59 -14.75
CA SER A 134 -15.95 -3.01 -13.34
C SER A 134 -17.21 -3.75 -12.90
N ARG A 135 -18.40 -3.18 -13.15
CA ARG A 135 -19.68 -3.82 -12.82
C ARG A 135 -19.90 -5.12 -13.58
N PHE A 136 -19.59 -5.15 -14.87
CA PHE A 136 -19.71 -6.36 -15.67
C PHE A 136 -18.87 -7.52 -15.11
N PHE A 137 -17.57 -7.30 -14.87
CA PHE A 137 -16.70 -8.36 -14.36
C PHE A 137 -17.08 -8.81 -12.95
N ARG A 138 -17.44 -7.87 -12.06
CA ARG A 138 -17.88 -8.20 -10.69
C ARG A 138 -19.16 -9.02 -10.69
N ALA A 139 -20.19 -8.54 -11.39
CA ALA A 139 -21.49 -9.20 -11.43
C ALA A 139 -21.38 -10.60 -12.04
N SER A 140 -20.71 -10.71 -13.20
CA SER A 140 -20.52 -12.00 -13.87
C SER A 140 -19.75 -12.99 -13.00
N SER A 141 -18.69 -12.55 -12.31
CA SER A 141 -17.90 -13.42 -11.44
C SER A 141 -18.67 -13.90 -10.21
N ILE A 142 -19.49 -13.03 -9.60
CA ILE A 142 -20.37 -13.42 -8.48
C ILE A 142 -21.41 -14.44 -8.94
N ILE A 143 -22.05 -14.18 -10.08
CA ILE A 143 -23.09 -15.07 -10.64
C ILE A 143 -22.50 -16.44 -10.97
N THR A 144 -21.42 -16.49 -11.76
CA THR A 144 -20.87 -17.77 -12.20
C THR A 144 -20.14 -18.50 -11.06
N GLY A 145 -19.49 -17.77 -10.15
CA GLY A 145 -18.89 -18.36 -8.95
C GLY A 145 -19.93 -19.01 -8.03
N SER A 146 -21.05 -18.33 -7.78
CA SER A 146 -22.16 -18.88 -6.98
C SER A 146 -22.79 -20.09 -7.66
N ALA A 147 -23.04 -20.00 -8.97
CA ALA A 147 -23.58 -21.11 -9.75
C ALA A 147 -22.63 -22.31 -9.79
N LEU A 148 -21.31 -22.08 -9.79
CA LEU A 148 -20.30 -23.13 -9.73
C LEU A 148 -20.37 -23.89 -8.41
N VAL A 149 -20.46 -23.18 -7.28
CA VAL A 149 -20.63 -23.81 -5.96
C VAL A 149 -21.89 -24.67 -5.93
N VAL A 150 -23.03 -24.13 -6.37
CA VAL A 150 -24.31 -24.86 -6.41
C VAL A 150 -24.21 -26.11 -7.26
N THR A 151 -23.64 -26.02 -8.46
CA THR A 151 -23.56 -27.16 -9.39
C THR A 151 -22.53 -28.20 -8.96
N VAL A 152 -21.43 -27.82 -8.30
CA VAL A 152 -20.49 -28.77 -7.69
C VAL A 152 -21.19 -29.58 -6.61
N VAL A 153 -21.83 -28.91 -5.64
CA VAL A 153 -22.55 -29.60 -4.55
C VAL A 153 -23.68 -30.47 -5.09
N SER A 154 -24.49 -29.95 -6.02
CA SER A 154 -25.61 -30.69 -6.59
C SER A 154 -25.15 -31.93 -7.34
N THR A 155 -24.03 -31.84 -8.09
CA THR A 155 -23.47 -32.99 -8.82
C THR A 155 -23.05 -34.09 -7.85
N GLU A 156 -22.37 -33.75 -6.76
CA GLU A 156 -21.96 -34.72 -5.74
C GLU A 156 -23.15 -35.39 -5.05
N VAL A 157 -24.17 -34.61 -4.69
CA VAL A 157 -25.39 -35.13 -4.05
C VAL A 157 -26.13 -36.07 -5.01
N LEU A 158 -26.38 -35.64 -6.24
CA LEU A 158 -27.12 -36.43 -7.23
C LEU A 158 -26.37 -37.70 -7.63
N HIS A 159 -25.04 -37.66 -7.70
CA HIS A 159 -24.20 -38.82 -7.95
C HIS A 159 -24.42 -39.91 -6.89
N ARG A 160 -24.40 -39.53 -5.61
CA ARG A 160 -24.66 -40.46 -4.49
C ARG A 160 -26.06 -41.03 -4.52
N ILE A 161 -27.06 -40.20 -4.82
CA ILE A 161 -28.46 -40.65 -4.90
C ILE A 161 -28.61 -41.69 -6.02
N TYR A 162 -28.11 -41.39 -7.23
CA TYR A 162 -28.18 -42.33 -8.36
C TYR A 162 -27.52 -43.68 -8.02
N LEU A 163 -26.33 -43.67 -7.42
CA LEU A 163 -25.63 -44.90 -7.03
C LEU A 163 -26.34 -45.71 -5.93
N SER A 164 -27.24 -45.09 -5.17
CA SER A 164 -28.02 -45.76 -4.14
C SER A 164 -29.27 -46.48 -4.66
N LYS A 165 -29.64 -46.28 -5.93
CA LYS A 165 -30.88 -46.85 -6.49
C LYS A 165 -30.66 -48.24 -7.07
N THR A 166 -31.64 -49.12 -6.83
CA THR A 166 -31.65 -50.51 -7.33
C THR A 166 -32.73 -50.75 -8.40
N ASN A 167 -33.80 -49.94 -8.41
CA ASN A 167 -34.85 -50.03 -9.40
C ASN A 167 -34.42 -49.33 -10.71
N GLN A 168 -34.51 -50.02 -11.85
CA GLN A 168 -34.08 -49.51 -13.15
C GLN A 168 -34.69 -48.13 -13.51
N ASN A 169 -36.00 -47.95 -13.30
CA ASN A 169 -36.67 -46.69 -13.62
C ASN A 169 -36.16 -45.53 -12.73
N GLU A 170 -35.83 -45.82 -11.47
CA GLU A 170 -35.23 -44.83 -10.57
C GLU A 170 -33.79 -44.52 -10.96
N ILE A 171 -33.00 -45.54 -11.31
CA ILE A 171 -31.62 -45.39 -11.78
C ILE A 171 -31.59 -44.44 -12.97
N ASP A 172 -32.41 -44.68 -14.00
CA ASP A 172 -32.44 -43.87 -15.21
C ASP A 172 -32.87 -42.42 -14.91
N ARG A 173 -33.86 -42.23 -14.04
CA ARG A 173 -34.32 -40.90 -13.63
C ARG A 173 -33.24 -40.11 -12.90
N TRP A 174 -32.61 -40.70 -11.88
CA TRP A 174 -31.59 -40.01 -11.09
C TRP A 174 -30.29 -39.82 -11.84
N TYR A 175 -29.93 -40.76 -12.72
CA TYR A 175 -28.82 -40.59 -13.65
C TYR A 175 -29.03 -39.36 -14.56
N ASN A 176 -30.24 -39.16 -15.09
CA ASN A 176 -30.52 -38.00 -15.93
C ASN A 176 -30.36 -36.66 -15.18
N TYR A 177 -30.81 -36.58 -13.91
CA TYR A 177 -30.57 -35.40 -13.08
C TYR A 177 -29.08 -35.18 -12.81
N TYR A 178 -28.35 -36.24 -12.45
CA TYR A 178 -26.90 -36.19 -12.26
C TYR A 178 -26.19 -35.70 -13.53
N ASN A 179 -26.50 -36.29 -14.68
CA ASN A 179 -25.89 -35.95 -15.97
C ASN A 179 -26.16 -34.49 -16.37
N LEU A 180 -27.37 -33.99 -16.11
CA LEU A 180 -27.70 -32.58 -16.31
C LEU A 180 -26.85 -31.67 -15.41
N SER A 181 -26.76 -31.97 -14.11
CA SER A 181 -25.94 -31.21 -13.15
C SER A 181 -24.46 -31.26 -13.50
N TYR A 182 -23.95 -32.42 -13.92
CA TYR A 182 -22.56 -32.61 -14.35
C TYR A 182 -22.22 -31.76 -15.58
N LYS A 183 -23.09 -31.75 -16.60
CA LYS A 183 -22.94 -30.89 -17.77
C LYS A 183 -23.01 -29.42 -17.39
N ALA A 184 -23.96 -29.02 -16.55
CA ALA A 184 -24.08 -27.65 -16.07
C ALA A 184 -22.82 -27.20 -15.31
N ARG A 185 -22.29 -28.03 -14.41
CA ARG A 185 -21.03 -27.78 -13.68
C ARG A 185 -19.88 -27.49 -14.63
N ASN A 186 -19.67 -28.34 -15.64
CA ASN A 186 -18.57 -28.17 -16.59
C ASN A 186 -18.75 -26.91 -17.46
N THR A 187 -19.97 -26.61 -17.89
CA THR A 187 -20.28 -25.37 -18.61
C THR A 187 -20.00 -24.14 -17.75
N ILE A 188 -20.47 -24.11 -16.51
CA ILE A 188 -20.27 -22.97 -15.60
C ILE A 188 -18.79 -22.81 -15.23
N LEU A 189 -18.06 -23.91 -15.04
CA LEU A 189 -16.62 -23.87 -14.79
C LEU A 189 -15.90 -23.21 -15.98
N LEU A 190 -16.22 -23.63 -17.21
CA LEU A 190 -15.66 -23.04 -18.42
C LEU A 190 -16.02 -21.56 -18.55
N THR A 191 -17.30 -21.20 -18.35
CA THR A 191 -17.75 -19.79 -18.39
C THR A 191 -17.04 -18.93 -17.35
N THR A 192 -16.86 -19.44 -16.14
CA THR A 192 -16.11 -18.75 -15.07
C THR A 192 -14.67 -18.54 -15.49
N GLY A 193 -14.00 -19.56 -16.02
CA GLY A 193 -12.64 -19.44 -16.55
C GLY A 193 -12.51 -18.40 -17.65
N ILE A 194 -13.48 -18.34 -18.57
CA ILE A 194 -13.54 -17.34 -19.64
C ILE A 194 -13.68 -15.93 -19.05
N ILE A 195 -14.60 -15.69 -18.10
CA ILE A 195 -14.79 -14.38 -17.47
C ILE A 195 -13.52 -13.90 -16.79
N PHE A 196 -12.85 -14.78 -16.05
CA PHE A 196 -11.60 -14.44 -15.36
C PHE A 196 -10.46 -14.16 -16.35
N THR A 197 -10.36 -14.95 -17.43
CA THR A 197 -9.38 -14.73 -18.50
C THR A 197 -9.62 -13.40 -19.20
N LEU A 198 -10.87 -13.09 -19.58
CA LEU A 198 -11.24 -11.82 -20.21
C LEU A 198 -10.96 -10.63 -19.29
N ASN A 199 -11.22 -10.76 -17.98
CA ASN A 199 -10.84 -9.75 -17.00
C ASN A 199 -9.32 -9.51 -16.99
N LEU A 200 -8.51 -10.58 -16.95
CA LEU A 200 -7.05 -10.44 -16.93
C LEU A 200 -6.49 -9.87 -18.23
N LEU A 201 -7.02 -10.28 -19.39
CA LEU A 201 -6.67 -9.68 -20.67
C LEU A 201 -7.03 -8.19 -20.70
N ASP A 202 -8.20 -7.81 -20.20
CA ASP A 202 -8.59 -6.39 -20.11
C ASP A 202 -7.65 -5.60 -19.19
N VAL A 203 -7.20 -6.19 -18.07
CA VAL A 203 -6.19 -5.57 -17.20
C VAL A 203 -4.89 -5.35 -17.96
N LEU A 204 -4.34 -6.38 -18.60
CA LEU A 204 -3.06 -6.31 -19.31
C LEU A 204 -3.09 -5.36 -20.52
N LEU A 205 -4.24 -5.23 -21.19
CA LEU A 205 -4.41 -4.33 -22.33
C LEU A 205 -4.72 -2.88 -21.91
N THR A 206 -5.14 -2.66 -20.66
CA THR A 206 -5.52 -1.33 -20.12
C THR A 206 -4.50 -0.81 -19.10
N GLU A 207 -3.45 -1.58 -18.80
CA GLU A 207 -2.24 -1.12 -18.09
C GLU A 207 -1.57 0.02 -18.86
#